data_AF-A0A950F0W1-F1
#
_entry.id   AF-A0A950F0W1-F1
#
_cell.length_a   1.000
_cell.length_b   1.000
_cell.length_c   1.000
_cell.angle_alpha   90.00
_cell.angle_beta   90.00
_cell.angle_gamma   90.00
#
_symmetry.space_group_name_H-M   'P 1'
#
loop_
_entity.id
_entity.type
_entity.pdbx_description
1 polymer ?
#
loop_
_entity_poly.entity_id
_entity_poly.type
_entity_poly.pdbx_seq_one_letter_code
_entity_poly.pdbx_strand_id
1 'polypeptide(L)' 'MGSGKWRERTDQFCSVDQGIYGHLTLRNLTVLAEERGVPAEARRLWRMVLEACPGDPEAMARGEASQ' A
#
# COMPACT_ATOMS: atom_id res chain seq x y z
N MET A 1 -21.84 31.12 0.01
CA MET A 1 -21.26 29.79 0.29
C MET A 1 -20.00 29.62 -0.55
N GLY A 2 -18.84 29.61 0.08
CA GLY A 2 -17.53 29.59 -0.59
C GLY A 2 -17.07 28.18 -0.92
N SER A 3 -17.12 27.82 -2.19
CA SER A 3 -16.50 26.65 -2.79
C SER A 3 -15.01 26.93 -3.02
N GLY A 4 -14.11 26.11 -2.44
CA GLY A 4 -12.72 26.11 -2.89
C GLY A 4 -11.60 25.89 -1.86
N LYS A 5 -11.75 25.07 -0.81
CA LYS A 5 -10.60 24.79 0.09
C LYS A 5 -10.54 23.36 0.64
N TRP A 6 -10.71 22.36 -0.23
CA TRP A 6 -10.58 20.95 0.17
C TRP A 6 -9.66 20.12 -0.73
N ARG A 7 -9.30 20.60 -1.92
CA ARG A 7 -8.48 19.83 -2.87
C ARG A 7 -6.96 19.96 -2.67
N GLU A 8 -6.51 21.01 -1.99
CA GLU A 8 -5.08 21.33 -1.87
C GLU A 8 -4.42 20.71 -0.62
N ARG A 9 -5.23 20.13 0.30
CA ARG A 9 -4.72 19.60 1.57
C ARG A 9 -4.42 18.10 1.52
N THR A 10 -4.88 17.36 0.50
CA THR A 10 -4.68 15.90 0.43
C THR A 10 -3.29 15.52 -0.08
N ASP A 11 -2.71 16.30 -0.99
CA ASP A 11 -1.36 16.05 -1.52
C ASP A 11 -0.28 16.10 -0.43
N GLN A 12 -0.46 17.00 0.55
CA GLN A 12 0.45 17.19 1.67
C GLN A 12 0.44 16.02 2.68
N PHE A 13 -0.62 15.20 2.69
CA PHE A 13 -0.68 13.96 3.50
C PHE A 13 -0.32 12.71 2.70
N CYS A 14 -0.44 12.73 1.36
CA CYS A 14 0.08 11.64 0.52
C CYS A 14 1.58 11.43 0.73
N SER A 15 2.36 12.50 0.92
CA SER A 15 3.81 12.39 1.19
C SER A 15 4.13 11.90 2.61
N VAL A 16 3.23 12.10 3.58
CA VAL A 16 3.43 11.67 4.99
C VAL A 16 3.10 10.19 5.15
N ASP A 17 2.05 9.70 4.49
CA ASP A 17 1.76 8.27 4.42
C ASP A 17 2.90 7.55 3.68
N GLN A 18 3.34 8.02 2.51
CA GLN A 18 4.35 7.33 1.69
C GLN A 18 5.70 7.09 2.37
N GLY A 19 6.13 7.94 3.31
CA GLY A 19 7.46 7.85 3.93
C GLY A 19 7.57 6.99 5.19
N ILE A 20 6.51 6.84 5.98
CA ILE A 20 6.59 6.17 7.30
C ILE A 20 5.56 5.03 7.44
N TYR A 21 4.35 5.17 6.88
CA TYR A 21 3.25 4.20 7.04
C TYR A 21 2.77 3.58 5.71
N GLY A 22 3.32 3.99 4.58
CA GLY A 22 2.81 3.65 3.25
C GLY A 22 2.89 2.15 2.99
N HIS A 23 3.99 1.51 3.41
CA HIS A 23 4.14 0.07 3.32
C HIS A 23 3.16 -0.68 4.24
N LEU A 24 2.83 -0.16 5.43
CA LEU A 24 1.85 -0.74 6.34
C LEU A 24 0.41 -0.61 5.80
N THR A 25 0.07 0.56 5.25
CA THR A 25 -1.21 0.77 4.55
C THR A 25 -1.34 -0.18 3.36
N LEU A 26 -0.27 -0.33 2.58
CA LEU A 26 -0.23 -1.28 1.47
C LEU A 26 -0.41 -2.72 1.96
N ARG A 27 0.27 -3.15 3.03
CA ARG A 27 0.09 -4.47 3.64
C ARG A 27 -1.36 -4.75 4.04
N ASN A 28 -2.01 -3.80 4.70
CA ASN A 28 -3.43 -3.94 5.08
C ASN A 28 -4.33 -4.12 3.86
N LEU A 29 -4.09 -3.35 2.78
CA LEU A 29 -4.82 -3.51 1.53
C LEU A 29 -4.57 -4.88 0.90
N THR A 30 -3.35 -5.40 1.01
CA THR A 30 -3.00 -6.71 0.48
C THR A 30 -3.77 -7.83 1.18
N VAL A 31 -3.83 -7.80 2.51
CA VAL A 31 -4.61 -8.76 3.32
C VAL A 31 -6.09 -8.72 2.93
N LEU A 32 -6.66 -7.51 2.76
CA LEU A 32 -8.05 -7.36 2.32
C LEU A 32 -8.28 -7.90 0.90
N ALA A 33 -7.31 -7.78 0.00
CA ALA A 33 -7.40 -8.36 -1.34
C ALA A 33 -7.34 -9.90 -1.32
N GLU A 34 -6.53 -10.49 -0.43
CA GLU A 34 -6.49 -11.94 -0.19
C GLU A 34 -7.83 -12.45 0.36
N GLU A 35 -8.38 -11.79 1.39
CA GLU A 35 -9.69 -12.13 1.97
C GLU A 35 -10.84 -12.05 0.96
N ARG A 36 -10.77 -11.09 0.04
CA ARG A 36 -11.74 -10.94 -1.06
C ARG A 36 -11.54 -11.94 -2.19
N GLY A 37 -10.51 -12.79 -2.12
CA GLY A 37 -10.19 -13.76 -3.15
C GLY A 37 -9.73 -13.12 -4.47
N VAL A 38 -9.06 -11.97 -4.40
CA VAL A 38 -8.52 -11.25 -5.57
C VAL A 38 -6.98 -11.36 -5.59
N PRO A 39 -6.42 -12.54 -5.94
CA PRO A 39 -4.99 -12.81 -5.80
C PRO A 39 -4.11 -11.96 -6.73
N ALA A 40 -4.66 -11.50 -7.86
CA ALA A 40 -3.94 -10.63 -8.77
C ALA A 40 -3.65 -9.26 -8.15
N GLU A 41 -4.62 -8.71 -7.42
CA GLU A 41 -4.49 -7.44 -6.72
C GLU A 41 -3.57 -7.59 -5.51
N ALA A 42 -3.70 -8.68 -4.76
CA ALA A 42 -2.81 -8.98 -3.64
C ALA A 42 -1.33 -9.03 -4.09
N ARG A 43 -1.02 -9.73 -5.19
CA ARG A 43 0.35 -9.78 -5.75
C ARG A 43 0.86 -8.43 -6.24
N ARG A 44 -0.03 -7.54 -6.71
CA ARG A 44 0.36 -6.20 -7.12
C ARG A 44 0.72 -5.35 -5.90
N LEU A 45 -0.09 -5.42 -4.85
CA LEU A 45 0.12 -4.68 -3.62
C LEU A 45 1.39 -5.15 -2.89
N TRP A 46 1.64 -6.47 -2.82
CA TRP A 46 2.91 -7.01 -2.26
C TRP A 46 4.16 -6.47 -2.98
N ARG A 47 4.12 -6.33 -4.31
CA ARG A 47 5.22 -5.68 -5.05
C ARG A 47 5.39 -4.22 -4.65
N MET A 48 4.31 -3.47 -4.51
CA MET A 48 4.38 -2.07 -4.07
C MET A 48 4.93 -1.94 -2.64
N VAL A 49 4.63 -2.91 -1.75
CA VAL A 49 5.24 -2.97 -0.41
C VAL A 49 6.75 -3.11 -0.52
N LEU A 50 7.27 -4.00 -1.39
CA LEU A 50 8.71 -4.20 -1.59
C LEU A 50 9.39 -2.99 -2.24
N GLU A 51 8.74 -2.30 -3.18
CA GLU A 51 9.29 -1.05 -3.75
C GLU A 51 9.41 0.05 -2.68
N ALA A 52 8.45 0.12 -1.75
CA ALA A 52 8.47 1.09 -0.65
C ALA A 52 9.41 0.68 0.50
N CYS A 53 9.52 -0.63 0.77
CA CYS A 53 10.34 -1.22 1.83
C CYS A 53 10.91 -2.57 1.34
N PRO A 54 12.09 -2.57 0.70
CA PRO A 54 12.69 -3.78 0.13
C PRO A 54 12.98 -4.88 1.15
N GLY A 55 13.06 -4.53 2.44
CA GLY A 55 13.31 -5.45 3.55
C GLY A 55 12.07 -5.85 4.34
N ASP A 56 10.84 -5.58 3.84
CA ASP A 56 9.63 -5.95 4.55
C ASP A 56 9.53 -7.50 4.66
N PRO A 57 9.59 -8.05 5.89
CA PRO A 57 9.72 -9.50 6.08
C PRO A 57 8.48 -10.27 5.61
N GLU A 58 7.30 -9.65 5.67
CA GLU A 58 6.06 -10.29 5.27
C GLU A 58 5.89 -10.29 3.76
N ALA A 59 6.27 -9.18 3.11
CA ALA A 59 6.30 -9.09 1.66
C ALA A 59 7.32 -10.04 1.04
N MET A 60 8.50 -10.20 1.65
CA MET A 60 9.51 -11.17 1.22
C MET A 60 8.99 -12.61 1.31
N ALA A 61 8.42 -13.00 2.46
CA ALA A 61 7.87 -14.35 2.66
C ALA A 61 6.76 -14.70 1.64
N ARG A 62 5.96 -13.71 1.22
CA ARG A 62 4.84 -13.89 0.27
C ARG A 62 5.30 -13.82 -1.19
N GLY A 63 6.37 -13.08 -1.48
CA GLY A 63 7.01 -13.02 -2.79
C GLY A 63 7.70 -14.34 -3.15
N GLU A 64 8.40 -14.96 -2.20
CA GLU A 64 9.07 -16.26 -2.38
C GLU A 64 8.06 -17.42 -2.54
N ALA A 65 6.91 -17.35 -1.86
CA ALA A 65 5.84 -18.34 -2.00
C ALA A 65 5.11 -18.31 -3.36
N SER A 66 5.40 -17.32 -4.22
CA SER A 66 4.78 -17.15 -5.54
C SER A 66 5.68 -17.55 -6.73
N GLN A 67 6.84 -18.18 -6.48
CA GLN A 67 7.72 -18.74 -7.52
C GLN A 67 7.37 -20.18 -7.90
#